data_AF-A0A7R9MH22-F1
#
_entry.id   AF-A0A7R9MH22-F1
#
_cell.length_a   1.000
_cell.length_b   1.000
_cell.length_c   1.000
_cell.angle_alpha   90.00
_cell.angle_beta   90.00
_cell.angle_gamma   90.00
#
_symmetry.space_group_name_H-M   'P 1'
#
loop_
_entity.id
_entity.type
_entity.pdbx_description
1 polymer ?
#
loop_
_entity_poly.entity_id
_entity_poly.type
_entity_poly.pdbx_seq_one_letter_code
_entity_poly.pdbx_strand_id
1 'polypeptide(L)' 'MPENRGHIKAYTYLPFGSGPRNCIGMRFALLEAKLALAKISQKFRFSRVTDTDVPVVFNKGRALCQAKRLVVGIQKR' A
#
# COMPACT_ATOMS: atom_id res chain seq x y z
N MET A 1 -3.29 -14.73 -6.08
CA MET A 1 -3.31 -15.71 -7.19
C MET A 1 -1.89 -16.20 -7.45
N PRO A 2 -1.61 -17.50 -7.27
CA PRO A 2 -0.29 -18.09 -7.46
C PRO A 2 0.11 -18.34 -8.92
N GLU A 3 -0.84 -18.36 -9.87
CA GLU A 3 -0.59 -18.69 -11.30
C GLU A 3 0.41 -17.77 -12.00
N ASN A 4 0.41 -16.46 -11.72
CA ASN A 4 1.27 -15.53 -12.44
C ASN A 4 2.74 -15.52 -11.96
N ARG A 5 3.11 -16.35 -10.96
CA ARG A 5 4.44 -16.29 -10.33
C ARG A 5 5.59 -16.57 -11.30
N GLY A 6 5.40 -17.47 -12.26
CA GLY A 6 6.43 -17.84 -13.25
C GLY A 6 6.67 -16.82 -14.35
N HIS A 7 5.70 -15.92 -14.60
CA HIS A 7 5.80 -14.89 -15.65
C HIS A 7 6.40 -13.57 -15.15
N ILE A 8 6.58 -13.41 -13.84
CA ILE A 8 7.18 -12.22 -13.26
C ILE A 8 8.68 -12.28 -13.48
N LYS A 9 9.19 -11.44 -14.40
CA LYS A 9 10.62 -11.26 -14.59
C LYS A 9 11.27 -10.85 -13.25
N ALA A 10 12.30 -11.59 -12.84
CA ALA A 10 13.02 -11.31 -11.60
C ALA A 10 13.51 -9.85 -11.57
N TYR A 11 13.55 -9.24 -10.38
CA TYR A 11 14.01 -7.87 -10.15
C TYR A 11 13.19 -6.74 -10.79
N THR A 12 12.03 -7.03 -11.41
CA THR A 12 11.11 -5.99 -11.91
C THR A 12 10.48 -5.14 -10.80
N TYR A 13 10.36 -5.69 -9.59
CA TYR A 13 9.73 -5.03 -8.44
C TYR A 13 10.64 -5.12 -7.21
N LEU A 14 11.23 -3.99 -6.82
CA LEU A 14 12.25 -3.90 -5.76
C LEU A 14 11.92 -2.82 -4.70
N PRO A 15 10.73 -2.82 -4.08
CA PRO A 15 10.31 -1.77 -3.13
C PRO A 15 11.17 -1.71 -1.85
N PHE A 16 11.87 -2.80 -1.52
CA PHE A 16 12.78 -2.89 -0.38
C PHE A 16 14.25 -3.08 -0.81
N GLY A 17 14.53 -3.12 -2.12
CA GLY A 17 15.83 -3.48 -2.68
C GLY A 17 16.06 -5.00 -2.78
N SER A 18 17.30 -5.37 -3.12
CA SER A 18 17.77 -6.76 -3.17
C SER A 18 19.28 -6.82 -2.89
N GLY A 19 19.82 -8.00 -2.58
CA GLY A 19 21.24 -8.21 -2.27
C GLY A 19 21.65 -7.72 -0.86
N PRO A 20 22.96 -7.53 -0.61
CA PRO A 20 23.51 -7.18 0.71
C PRO A 20 23.02 -5.85 1.29
N ARG A 21 22.46 -4.97 0.45
CA ARG A 21 21.91 -3.65 0.83
C ARG A 21 20.38 -3.61 0.78
N ASN A 22 19.72 -4.77 0.82
CA ASN A 22 18.27 -4.87 1.00
C ASN A 22 17.84 -4.25 2.34
N CYS A 23 16.63 -3.72 2.40
CA CYS A 23 16.03 -3.20 3.62
C CYS A 23 15.99 -4.28 4.72
N ILE A 24 16.79 -4.07 5.76
CA ILE A 24 16.82 -4.94 6.95
C ILE A 24 15.44 -5.01 7.65
N GLY A 25 14.64 -3.95 7.52
CA GLY A 25 13.30 -3.83 8.08
C GLY A 25 12.18 -4.45 7.24
N MET A 26 12.47 -5.06 6.08
CA MET A 26 11.43 -5.54 5.15
C MET A 26 10.39 -6.45 5.83
N ARG A 27 10.84 -7.42 6.61
CA ARG A 27 9.94 -8.38 7.28
C ARG A 27 9.07 -7.70 8.33
N PHE A 28 9.68 -6.80 9.11
CA PHE A 28 8.99 -6.05 10.15
C PHE A 28 7.95 -5.09 9.56
N ALA A 29 8.33 -4.29 8.56
CA ALA A 29 7.43 -3.36 7.88
C ALA A 29 6.22 -4.06 7.26
N LEU A 30 6.43 -5.22 6.61
CA LEU A 30 5.33 -6.01 6.05
C LEU A 30 4.42 -6.61 7.13
N LEU A 31 4.97 -7.03 8.26
CA LEU A 31 4.19 -7.54 9.38
C LEU A 31 3.30 -6.44 9.97
N GLU A 32 3.88 -5.29 10.29
CA GLU A 32 3.13 -4.15 10.85
C GLU A 32 2.05 -3.65 9.89
N ALA A 33 2.38 -3.48 8.60
CA ALA A 33 1.42 -3.04 7.60
C ALA A 33 0.24 -4.02 7.47
N LYS A 34 0.52 -5.33 7.42
CA LYS A 34 -0.54 -6.35 7.37
C LYS A 34 -1.39 -6.34 8.63
N LEU A 35 -0.78 -6.23 9.81
CA LEU A 35 -1.49 -6.21 11.09
C LEU A 35 -2.40 -4.97 11.19
N ALA A 36 -1.87 -3.79 10.83
CA ALA A 36 -2.64 -2.55 10.80
C ALA A 36 -3.82 -2.65 9.83
N LEU A 37 -3.59 -3.09 8.59
CA LEU A 37 -4.63 -3.27 7.60
C LEU A 37 -5.69 -4.29 8.04
N ALA A 38 -5.28 -5.42 8.63
CA ALA A 38 -6.20 -6.43 9.14
C ALA A 38 -7.10 -5.85 10.26
N LYS A 39 -6.51 -5.14 11.24
CA LYS A 39 -7.28 -4.52 12.34
C LYS A 39 -8.24 -3.45 11.83
N ILE A 40 -7.79 -2.60 10.91
CA ILE A 40 -8.60 -1.55 10.31
C ILE A 40 -9.75 -2.18 9.53
N SER A 41 -9.45 -3.16 8.67
CA SER A 41 -10.47 -3.84 7.84
C SER A 41 -11.48 -4.65 8.65
N GLN A 42 -11.12 -5.14 9.84
CA GLN A 42 -12.05 -5.85 10.73
C GLN A 42 -13.06 -4.89 11.38
N LYS A 43 -12.62 -3.70 11.76
CA LYS A 43 -13.40 -2.74 12.55
C LYS A 43 -14.09 -1.66 11.73
N PHE A 44 -13.60 -1.38 10.53
CA PHE A 44 -14.04 -0.27 9.71
C PHE A 44 -14.30 -0.69 8.28
N ARG A 45 -15.29 -0.05 7.67
CA ARG A 45 -15.61 -0.13 6.24
C ARG A 45 -15.36 1.24 5.61
N PHE A 46 -14.56 1.25 4.56
CA PHE A 46 -14.33 2.45 3.76
C PHE A 46 -15.38 2.58 2.66
N SER A 47 -15.89 3.79 2.46
CA SER A 47 -16.82 4.13 1.37
C SER A 47 -16.36 5.39 0.64
N ARG A 48 -16.81 5.55 -0.60
CA ARG A 48 -16.61 6.77 -1.38
C ARG A 48 -17.60 7.83 -0.90
N VAL A 49 -17.13 9.06 -0.78
CA VAL A 49 -17.95 10.25 -0.52
C VAL A 49 -18.04 11.05 -1.83
N THR A 50 -19.00 11.96 -1.93
CA THR A 50 -19.15 12.89 -3.08
C THR A 50 -17.85 13.65 -3.39
N ASP A 51 -17.06 13.88 -2.35
CA ASP A 51 -15.82 14.64 -2.38
C ASP A 51 -14.56 13.76 -2.53
N THR A 52 -14.72 12.46 -2.81
CA THR A 52 -13.58 11.55 -3.04
C THR A 52 -13.09 11.67 -4.49
N ASP A 53 -11.84 12.11 -4.67
CA ASP A 53 -11.17 12.19 -5.97
C ASP A 53 -10.98 10.79 -6.59
N VAL A 54 -11.55 10.57 -7.78
CA VAL A 54 -11.38 9.32 -8.55
C VAL A 54 -11.12 9.67 -10.02
N PRO A 55 -9.91 9.44 -10.56
CA PRO A 55 -8.76 8.77 -9.94
C PRO A 55 -8.03 9.63 -8.89
N VAL A 56 -7.29 8.97 -7.98
CA VAL A 56 -6.48 9.65 -6.95
C VAL A 56 -5.37 10.46 -7.63
N VAL A 57 -5.29 11.76 -7.31
CA VAL A 57 -4.25 12.65 -7.83
C VAL A 57 -3.03 12.60 -6.90
N PHE A 58 -1.86 12.36 -7.47
CA PHE A 58 -0.60 12.29 -6.73
C PHE A 58 0.29 13.52 -6.98
N ASN A 59 0.96 13.98 -5.93
CA ASN A 59 2.05 14.94 -5.99
C ASN A 59 3.39 14.22 -5.87
N LYS A 60 4.45 14.85 -6.41
CA LYS A 60 5.84 14.42 -6.16
C LYS A 60 6.15 14.64 -4.68
N GLY A 61 6.34 13.55 -3.93
CA GLY A 61 6.86 13.60 -2.57
C GLY A 61 8.38 13.43 -2.56
N ARG A 62 9.01 13.60 -1.38
CA ARG A 62 10.47 13.51 -1.22
C ARG A 62 11.04 12.11 -1.46
N ALA A 63 10.30 11.07 -1.06
CA ALA A 63 10.73 9.67 -1.17
C ALA A 63 9.69 8.80 -1.89
N LEU A 64 8.41 9.07 -1.68
CA LEU A 64 7.28 8.37 -2.31
C LEU A 64 6.28 9.40 -2.84
N CYS A 65 5.54 9.03 -3.87
CA CYS A 65 4.39 9.80 -4.34
C CYS A 65 3.38 9.96 -3.18
N GLN A 66 2.89 11.18 -2.97
CA GLN A 66 1.90 11.47 -1.93
C GLN A 66 0.57 11.80 -2.59
N ALA A 67 -0.53 11.28 -2.07
CA ALA A 67 -1.84 11.72 -2.53
C ALA A 67 -2.00 13.22 -2.23
N LYS A 68 -2.32 14.02 -3.25
CA LYS A 68 -2.59 15.46 -3.08
C LYS A 68 -3.77 15.67 -2.13
N ARG A 69 -4.75 14.78 -2.25
CA ARG A 69 -5.98 14.79 -1.47
C ARG A 69 -6.55 13.37 -1.42
N LEU A 70 -6.91 12.90 -0.22
CA LEU A 70 -7.49 11.58 0.00
C LEU A 70 -8.57 11.66 1.07
N VAL A 71 -9.81 11.91 0.62
CA VAL A 71 -11.00 11.94 1.49
C VAL A 71 -11.77 10.65 1.29
N VAL A 72 -11.99 9.91 2.37
CA VAL A 72 -12.76 8.66 2.37
C VAL A 72 -13.73 8.62 3.53
N GLY A 73 -14.91 8.05 3.30
CA GLY A 73 -15.89 7.80 4.36
C GLY A 73 -15.46 6.59 5.17
N ILE A 74 -15.57 6.69 6.50
CA ILE A 74 -15.27 5.59 7.43
C ILE A 74 -16.53 5.26 8.21
N GLN A 75 -16.97 4.01 8.12
CA GLN A 75 -18.07 3.48 8.91
C GLN A 75 -17.54 2.38 9.84
N LYS A 76 -17.96 2.35 11.10
CA LYS A 76 -17.65 1.24 12.00
C LYS A 76 -18.46 0.02 11.57
N ARG A 77 -17.81 -1.15 11.51
CA ARG A 77 -18.44 -2.43 11.18
C ARG A 77 -19.14 -3.01 12.41
#